data_AF-A0A5J4U427-F1
#
_entry.id   AF-A0A5J4U427-F1
#
_cell.length_a   1.000
_cell.length_b   1.000
_cell.length_c   1.000
_cell.angle_alpha   90.00
_cell.angle_beta   90.00
_cell.angle_gamma   90.00
#
_symmetry.space_group_name_H-M   'P 1'
#
loop_
_entity.id
_entity.type
_entity.pdbx_description
1 polymer ?
#
loop_
_entity_poly.entity_id
_entity_poly.type
_entity_poly.pdbx_seq_one_letter_code
_entity_poly.pdbx_strand_id
1 'polypeptide(L)'
;MVFENCSAISSGGGIEFYLSDNANATIELNIMTCIDCKSYYGGGLNIQSDSNAILILSGQASFTRCESSYNGGGLNFHIRGDNAEIQLTGIMNFIDCIGTRGGGFYINSTNQIMLVISNSCTFQNCSSGSYGGGIYLSSYNIDSNIQITGQLSFNNCSCTYQGDCSNQYYGGGTYAFCSDEGKIVFIGELNFNNCSTTNSGGGGDFSTYNKGQIEINNITCNNCKTYEGGGIFISSQDENSVIELSGIMTFVDCIGNSGGGLYIGIYQSGQILISNRCTLTQCIAEQSGGGIYINSQDQGSLVRISGYLSFELCQSQRYGGGLFAQNSNGSIISLTGYCIFKDCSSEQSGGGICLSCSQGENNIEITGDLAIENCSSTFMGGGIYINLYGQASFTRCESSENGGGIYFNIQRENVEIRITGSMDFVDCVGGSDGGGIYIQITSKSILVISNSCTFHNCTAIFGGGMRGGLYLSVTNSSISFENLIQFKDCSSQGDGGGLFAFCSNEGMI
;
A
#
# COMPACT_ATOMS: atom_id res chain seq x y z
N MET A 1 18.06 -24.28 27.69
CA MET A 1 16.98 -25.14 28.22
C MET A 1 16.23 -25.74 27.03
N VAL A 2 15.76 -26.98 27.13
CA VAL A 2 15.01 -27.66 26.06
C VAL A 2 13.72 -28.21 26.66
N PHE A 3 12.60 -27.92 26.00
CA PHE A 3 11.25 -28.37 26.36
C PHE A 3 10.66 -29.07 25.15
N GLU A 4 10.30 -30.35 25.28
CA GLU A 4 9.77 -31.17 24.19
C GLU A 4 8.44 -31.79 24.62
N ASN A 5 7.43 -31.74 23.75
CA ASN A 5 6.11 -32.33 23.99
C ASN A 5 5.46 -31.88 25.31
N CYS A 6 5.71 -30.62 25.71
CA CYS A 6 5.14 -30.05 26.92
C CYS A 6 3.77 -29.45 26.64
N SER A 7 2.82 -29.55 27.56
CA SER A 7 1.49 -28.99 27.35
C SER A 7 0.89 -28.41 28.63
N ALA A 8 0.20 -27.29 28.51
CA ALA A 8 -0.58 -26.67 29.57
C ALA A 8 -2.00 -26.40 29.07
N ILE A 9 -2.99 -26.43 29.97
CA ILE A 9 -4.38 -26.08 29.59
C ILE A 9 -4.51 -24.57 29.37
N SER A 10 -3.87 -23.77 30.23
CA SER A 10 -3.97 -22.31 30.19
C SER A 10 -2.83 -21.67 29.42
N SER A 11 -1.62 -21.67 29.96
CA SER A 11 -0.58 -20.77 29.49
C SER A 11 0.77 -21.46 29.49
N GLY A 12 1.65 -21.05 28.57
CA GLY A 12 3.06 -21.43 28.58
C GLY A 12 3.29 -22.92 28.44
N GLY A 13 2.98 -23.49 27.27
CA GLY A 13 3.04 -24.95 27.08
C GLY A 13 4.39 -25.54 27.42
N GLY A 14 5.49 -24.83 27.13
CA GLY A 14 6.82 -25.11 27.67
C GLY A 14 7.10 -24.38 28.98
N ILE A 15 6.88 -23.06 29.01
CA ILE A 15 7.22 -22.20 30.15
C ILE A 15 6.16 -21.12 30.34
N GLU A 16 5.73 -20.89 31.58
CA GLU A 16 4.95 -19.72 31.99
C GLU A 16 5.72 -18.88 33.02
N PHE A 17 5.85 -17.58 32.75
CA PHE A 17 6.22 -16.59 33.74
C PHE A 17 5.03 -15.69 34.03
N TYR A 18 4.57 -15.70 35.27
CA TYR A 18 3.54 -14.79 35.77
C TYR A 18 4.17 -13.85 36.81
N LEU A 19 4.25 -12.56 36.47
CA LEU A 19 4.81 -11.51 37.31
C LEU A 19 3.68 -10.61 37.82
N SER A 20 3.27 -10.84 39.06
CA SER A 20 2.25 -10.03 39.75
C SER A 20 2.74 -8.63 40.08
N ASP A 21 1.83 -7.74 40.50
CA ASP A 21 2.12 -6.37 40.92
C ASP A 21 3.33 -6.26 41.88
N ASN A 22 4.21 -5.27 41.62
CA ASN A 22 5.44 -4.97 42.37
C ASN A 22 6.54 -6.04 42.30
N ALA A 23 6.60 -6.85 41.24
CA ALA A 23 7.62 -7.89 41.11
C ALA A 23 9.04 -7.32 40.96
N ASN A 24 9.23 -6.18 40.28
CA ASN A 24 10.55 -5.63 39.91
C ASN A 24 11.52 -6.73 39.44
N ALA A 25 11.00 -7.68 38.66
CA ALA A 25 11.72 -8.91 38.33
C ALA A 25 12.52 -8.73 37.05
N THR A 26 13.72 -9.29 37.03
CA THR A 26 14.53 -9.45 35.82
C THR A 26 14.58 -10.92 35.43
N ILE A 27 14.13 -11.24 34.23
CA ILE A 27 14.18 -12.57 33.64
C ILE A 27 15.19 -12.55 32.50
N GLU A 28 16.26 -13.33 32.61
CA GLU A 28 17.25 -13.47 31.54
C GLU A 28 17.28 -14.91 31.06
N LEU A 29 16.92 -15.14 29.79
CA LEU A 29 17.09 -16.44 29.13
C LEU A 29 18.11 -16.30 28.00
N ASN A 30 19.15 -17.13 28.06
CA ASN A 30 20.22 -17.11 27.06
C ASN A 30 19.89 -18.05 25.89
N ILE A 31 19.75 -19.35 26.15
CA ILE A 31 19.45 -20.35 25.12
C ILE A 31 18.21 -21.14 25.52
N MET A 32 17.20 -21.15 24.64
CA MET A 32 15.99 -21.95 24.83
C MET A 32 15.48 -22.61 23.56
N THR A 33 14.88 -23.79 23.71
CA THR A 33 14.28 -24.53 22.61
C THR A 33 12.98 -25.15 23.09
N CYS A 34 11.88 -24.83 22.42
CA CYS A 34 10.56 -25.42 22.66
C CYS A 34 10.14 -26.17 21.39
N ILE A 35 9.81 -27.45 21.52
CA ILE A 35 9.42 -28.33 20.42
C ILE A 35 8.11 -29.02 20.77
N ASP A 36 7.12 -28.95 19.89
CA ASP A 36 5.81 -29.61 20.05
C ASP A 36 5.09 -29.20 21.35
N CYS A 37 5.28 -27.95 21.80
CA CYS A 37 4.65 -27.44 23.01
C CYS A 37 3.26 -26.84 22.74
N LYS A 38 2.30 -27.05 23.64
CA LYS A 38 0.90 -26.62 23.43
C LYS A 38 0.28 -25.91 24.63
N SER A 39 -0.48 -24.84 24.39
CA SER A 39 -1.27 -24.18 25.43
C SER A 39 -2.43 -23.34 24.87
N TYR A 40 -3.21 -22.70 25.74
CA TYR A 40 -4.16 -21.69 25.29
C TYR A 40 -3.48 -20.34 25.00
N TYR A 41 -2.51 -19.90 25.81
CA TYR A 41 -1.65 -18.73 25.58
C TYR A 41 -0.17 -19.10 25.54
N GLY A 42 0.57 -18.73 24.51
CA GLY A 42 2.02 -18.95 24.44
C GLY A 42 2.38 -20.44 24.40
N GLY A 43 2.25 -21.07 23.22
CA GLY A 43 2.46 -22.52 23.09
C GLY A 43 3.84 -22.96 23.56
N GLY A 44 4.89 -22.20 23.26
CA GLY A 44 6.22 -22.42 23.81
C GLY A 44 6.46 -21.68 25.12
N LEU A 45 6.34 -20.35 25.10
CA LEU A 45 6.62 -19.47 26.22
C LEU A 45 5.50 -18.44 26.37
N ASN A 46 4.96 -18.33 27.58
CA ASN A 46 4.03 -17.28 27.96
C ASN A 46 4.65 -16.39 29.02
N ILE A 47 4.60 -15.07 28.82
CA ILE A 47 4.96 -14.11 29.85
C ILE A 47 3.83 -13.13 30.02
N GLN A 48 3.33 -13.08 31.25
CA GLN A 48 2.38 -12.09 31.70
C GLN A 48 3.03 -11.23 32.77
N SER A 49 2.99 -9.91 32.57
CA SER A 49 3.48 -8.95 33.55
C SER A 49 2.41 -7.91 33.88
N ASP A 50 2.07 -7.83 35.16
CA ASP A 50 1.17 -6.82 35.72
C ASP A 50 1.95 -5.65 36.35
N SER A 51 3.31 -5.64 36.31
CA SER A 51 4.16 -4.53 36.78
C SER A 51 5.52 -4.42 36.07
N ASN A 52 6.37 -3.46 36.50
CA ASN A 52 7.75 -3.26 36.07
C ASN A 52 8.51 -4.61 35.98
N ALA A 53 8.80 -5.05 34.77
CA ALA A 53 9.56 -6.27 34.51
C ALA A 53 10.57 -6.03 33.42
N ILE A 54 11.78 -6.54 33.61
CA ILE A 54 12.83 -6.55 32.58
C ILE A 54 12.96 -7.98 32.09
N LEU A 55 12.68 -8.21 30.81
CA LEU A 55 12.87 -9.49 30.16
C LEU A 55 13.97 -9.38 29.11
N ILE A 56 14.95 -10.26 29.17
CA ILE A 56 16.05 -10.31 28.22
C ILE A 56 16.15 -11.72 27.63
N LEU A 57 15.99 -11.81 26.31
CA LEU A 57 16.28 -13.00 25.50
C LEU A 57 17.48 -12.68 24.60
N SER A 58 18.69 -13.04 25.02
CA SER A 58 19.94 -12.51 24.44
C SER A 58 20.78 -13.49 23.62
N GLY A 59 20.56 -14.79 23.73
CA GLY A 59 21.32 -15.80 22.98
C GLY A 59 20.56 -16.32 21.77
N GLN A 60 20.02 -17.54 21.87
CA GLN A 60 19.27 -18.18 20.80
C GLN A 60 18.00 -18.81 21.36
N ALA A 61 16.85 -18.42 20.83
CA ALA A 61 15.58 -19.08 21.12
C ALA A 61 14.99 -19.72 19.86
N SER A 62 14.51 -20.95 19.99
CA SER A 62 13.83 -21.66 18.90
C SER A 62 12.50 -22.21 19.38
N PHE A 63 11.47 -21.97 18.59
CA PHE A 63 10.12 -22.48 18.78
C PHE A 63 9.75 -23.28 17.54
N THR A 64 9.47 -24.57 17.69
CA THR A 64 9.20 -25.46 16.57
C THR A 64 7.92 -26.25 16.83
N ARG A 65 6.93 -26.13 15.93
CA ARG A 65 5.61 -26.76 16.08
C ARG A 65 4.93 -26.45 17.42
N CYS A 66 5.18 -25.26 17.94
CA CYS A 66 4.48 -24.78 19.13
C CYS A 66 3.09 -24.26 18.72
N GLU A 67 2.07 -24.64 19.49
CA GLU A 67 0.67 -24.37 19.16
C GLU A 67 -0.02 -23.66 20.32
N SER A 68 -0.68 -22.56 20.01
CA SER A 68 -1.61 -21.87 20.89
C SER A 68 -3.00 -21.89 20.29
N SER A 69 -4.01 -22.24 21.08
CA SER A 69 -5.41 -22.08 20.64
C SER A 69 -5.89 -20.62 20.65
N TYR A 70 -5.04 -19.68 21.11
CA TYR A 70 -5.36 -18.25 21.14
C TYR A 70 -4.17 -17.36 20.76
N ASN A 71 -3.39 -16.84 21.70
CA ASN A 71 -2.32 -15.88 21.39
C ASN A 71 -0.93 -16.53 21.42
N GLY A 72 -0.12 -16.29 20.40
CA GLY A 72 1.30 -16.60 20.39
C GLY A 72 1.58 -18.10 20.32
N GLY A 73 1.69 -18.67 19.13
CA GLY A 73 1.98 -20.10 19.00
C GLY A 73 3.34 -20.47 19.60
N GLY A 74 4.38 -19.69 19.30
CA GLY A 74 5.69 -19.83 19.97
C GLY A 74 5.77 -19.03 21.26
N LEU A 75 5.56 -17.72 21.16
CA LEU A 75 5.80 -16.75 22.22
C LEU A 75 4.58 -15.84 22.42
N ASN A 76 4.17 -15.63 23.66
CA ASN A 76 3.10 -14.72 24.01
C ASN A 76 3.55 -13.72 25.09
N PHE A 77 3.49 -12.44 24.79
CA PHE A 77 3.65 -11.35 25.74
C PHE A 77 2.33 -10.61 25.95
N HIS A 78 1.81 -10.75 27.17
CA HIS A 78 0.62 -10.04 27.62
C HIS A 78 1.01 -9.06 28.72
N ILE A 79 1.20 -7.78 28.37
CA ILE A 79 1.72 -6.76 29.27
C ILE A 79 0.56 -5.87 29.74
N ARG A 80 0.24 -5.94 31.04
CA ARG A 80 -0.81 -5.15 31.70
C ARG A 80 -0.26 -4.13 32.70
N GLY A 81 0.99 -4.25 33.12
CA GLY A 81 1.63 -3.28 34.01
C GLY A 81 2.30 -2.14 33.24
N ASP A 82 2.63 -1.07 33.97
CA ASP A 82 3.50 0.01 33.45
C ASP A 82 4.98 -0.39 33.48
N ASN A 83 5.79 0.24 32.63
CA ASN A 83 7.25 0.14 32.56
C ASN A 83 7.81 -1.28 32.38
N ALA A 84 7.16 -2.10 31.54
CA ALA A 84 7.77 -3.35 31.11
C ALA A 84 8.85 -3.08 30.05
N GLU A 85 10.04 -3.64 30.24
CA GLU A 85 11.13 -3.61 29.29
C GLU A 85 11.37 -5.02 28.75
N ILE A 86 11.21 -5.19 27.45
CA ILE A 86 11.44 -6.47 26.77
C ILE A 86 12.56 -6.27 25.76
N GLN A 87 13.64 -7.01 25.92
CA GLN A 87 14.79 -7.01 25.03
C GLN A 87 14.96 -8.38 24.38
N LEU A 88 14.68 -8.46 23.08
CA LEU A 88 14.95 -9.61 22.23
C LEU A 88 16.22 -9.33 21.42
N THR A 89 17.37 -9.63 22.00
CA THR A 89 18.69 -9.33 21.42
C THR A 89 19.38 -10.58 20.84
N GLY A 90 18.83 -11.76 21.12
CA GLY A 90 19.24 -13.03 20.56
C GLY A 90 18.60 -13.35 19.20
N ILE A 91 19.10 -14.39 18.54
CA ILE A 91 18.49 -14.92 17.32
C ILE A 91 17.23 -15.69 17.70
N MET A 92 16.11 -15.35 17.09
CA MET A 92 14.81 -15.97 17.37
C MET A 92 14.30 -16.71 16.13
N ASN A 93 13.98 -17.99 16.28
CA ASN A 93 13.43 -18.81 15.19
C ASN A 93 12.06 -19.37 15.60
N PHE A 94 11.07 -19.16 14.74
CA PHE A 94 9.71 -19.69 14.86
C PHE A 94 9.42 -20.51 13.61
N ILE A 95 9.23 -21.81 13.79
CA ILE A 95 9.07 -22.77 12.68
C ILE A 95 7.80 -23.57 12.91
N ASP A 96 6.89 -23.56 11.94
CA ASP A 96 5.61 -24.28 11.96
C ASP A 96 4.76 -23.94 13.22
N CYS A 97 4.90 -22.73 13.76
CA CYS A 97 4.13 -22.29 14.92
C CYS A 97 2.71 -21.87 14.53
N ILE A 98 1.74 -22.19 15.38
CA ILE A 98 0.32 -21.97 15.11
C ILE A 98 -0.31 -21.21 16.27
N GLY A 99 -1.05 -20.16 15.97
CA GLY A 99 -1.82 -19.36 16.94
C GLY A 99 -3.17 -18.94 16.36
N THR A 100 -4.06 -18.38 17.15
CA THR A 100 -5.20 -17.59 16.62
C THR A 100 -4.72 -16.17 16.28
N ARG A 101 -3.83 -15.59 17.10
CA ARG A 101 -3.17 -14.31 16.85
C ARG A 101 -1.66 -14.45 17.05
N GLY A 102 -0.86 -14.04 16.06
CA GLY A 102 0.59 -14.17 16.11
C GLY A 102 1.03 -15.63 16.11
N GLY A 103 1.05 -16.28 14.94
CA GLY A 103 1.36 -17.71 14.86
C GLY A 103 2.71 -18.06 15.47
N GLY A 104 3.73 -17.24 15.26
CA GLY A 104 5.00 -17.32 15.99
C GLY A 104 4.97 -16.53 17.28
N PHE A 105 4.62 -15.25 17.20
CA PHE A 105 4.81 -14.30 18.29
C PHE A 105 3.63 -13.34 18.43
N TYR A 106 3.11 -13.19 19.64
CA TYR A 106 2.10 -12.21 19.99
C TYR A 106 2.61 -11.24 21.03
N ILE A 107 2.35 -9.95 20.81
CA ILE A 107 2.56 -8.88 21.78
C ILE A 107 1.35 -7.97 21.77
N ASN A 108 0.81 -7.72 22.96
CA ASN A 108 -0.16 -6.66 23.16
C ASN A 108 0.27 -5.81 24.36
N SER A 109 0.49 -4.52 24.09
CA SER A 109 0.85 -3.56 25.11
C SER A 109 -0.22 -2.48 25.27
N THR A 110 -0.98 -2.56 26.35
CA THR A 110 -1.98 -1.55 26.70
C THR A 110 -1.42 -0.38 27.52
N ASN A 111 -0.21 -0.52 28.05
CA ASN A 111 0.46 0.40 28.98
C ASN A 111 1.91 0.63 28.57
N GLN A 112 2.63 1.51 29.28
CA GLN A 112 3.99 1.95 28.93
C GLN A 112 4.96 0.75 28.77
N ILE A 113 5.35 0.44 27.53
CA ILE A 113 6.32 -0.62 27.20
C ILE A 113 7.54 -0.05 26.50
N MET A 114 8.71 -0.59 26.81
CA MET A 114 9.88 -0.50 25.96
C MET A 114 10.16 -1.90 25.39
N LEU A 115 9.90 -2.10 24.10
CA LEU A 115 10.25 -3.36 23.42
C LEU A 115 11.36 -3.08 22.42
N VAL A 116 12.47 -3.79 22.54
CA VAL A 116 13.58 -3.74 21.59
C VAL A 116 13.81 -5.14 21.02
N ILE A 117 13.60 -5.29 19.71
CA ILE A 117 14.05 -6.47 18.95
C ILE A 117 15.24 -6.05 18.12
N SER A 118 16.45 -6.44 18.53
CA SER A 118 17.68 -5.93 17.91
C SER A 118 18.43 -6.88 17.01
N ASN A 119 18.01 -8.14 16.98
CA ASN A 119 18.65 -9.18 16.19
C ASN A 119 17.64 -9.85 15.25
N SER A 120 18.13 -10.69 14.34
CA SER A 120 17.31 -11.30 13.31
C SER A 120 16.27 -12.26 13.92
N CYS A 121 15.01 -12.11 13.51
CA CYS A 121 13.94 -13.06 13.80
C CYS A 121 13.43 -13.71 12.51
N THR A 122 13.31 -15.04 12.52
CA THR A 122 12.79 -15.82 11.40
C THR A 122 11.48 -16.48 11.76
N PHE A 123 10.47 -16.31 10.90
CA PHE A 123 9.16 -16.95 10.96
C PHE A 123 9.00 -17.79 9.70
N GLN A 124 8.93 -19.10 9.86
CA GLN A 124 8.80 -20.05 8.76
C GLN A 124 7.55 -20.89 8.95
N ASN A 125 6.67 -20.91 7.95
CA ASN A 125 5.40 -21.64 7.96
C ASN A 125 4.54 -21.33 9.19
N CYS A 126 4.68 -20.13 9.77
CA CYS A 126 3.85 -19.75 10.90
C CYS A 126 2.45 -19.41 10.41
N SER A 127 1.43 -19.85 11.14
CA SER A 127 0.04 -19.61 10.73
C SER A 127 -0.79 -19.05 11.87
N SER A 128 -1.71 -18.16 11.52
CA SER A 128 -2.70 -17.65 12.45
C SER A 128 -4.14 -17.77 11.97
N GLY A 129 -5.06 -17.85 12.92
CA GLY A 129 -6.50 -17.90 12.63
C GLY A 129 -7.17 -16.54 12.40
N SER A 130 -6.52 -15.41 12.71
CA SER A 130 -7.18 -14.09 12.67
C SER A 130 -6.26 -12.92 12.37
N TYR A 131 -5.06 -12.87 12.98
CA TYR A 131 -4.17 -11.72 12.84
C TYR A 131 -2.71 -12.16 12.91
N GLY A 132 -1.88 -11.74 11.96
CA GLY A 132 -0.43 -11.92 12.01
C GLY A 132 -0.01 -13.38 11.96
N GLY A 133 0.19 -13.95 10.77
CA GLY A 133 0.60 -15.37 10.65
C GLY A 133 1.93 -15.65 11.33
N GLY A 134 2.88 -14.72 11.25
CA GLY A 134 4.13 -14.73 12.03
C GLY A 134 3.99 -13.94 13.33
N ILE A 135 3.76 -12.63 13.24
CA ILE A 135 3.74 -11.72 14.39
C ILE A 135 2.43 -10.92 14.47
N TYR A 136 1.88 -10.84 15.68
CA TYR A 136 0.90 -9.83 16.08
C TYR A 136 1.56 -8.80 17.00
N LEU A 137 1.46 -7.51 16.68
CA LEU A 137 1.93 -6.38 17.49
C LEU A 137 0.79 -5.39 17.69
N SER A 138 0.52 -5.01 18.93
CA SER A 138 -0.31 -3.84 19.22
C SER A 138 0.29 -2.95 20.30
N SER A 139 0.25 -1.64 20.05
CA SER A 139 0.72 -0.60 20.97
C SER A 139 -0.37 0.44 21.20
N TYR A 140 -0.70 0.64 22.47
CA TYR A 140 -1.61 1.68 22.95
C TYR A 140 -0.82 2.61 23.89
N ASN A 141 -1.17 3.90 23.98
CA ASN A 141 -0.61 4.91 24.90
C ASN A 141 0.73 5.57 24.46
N ILE A 142 0.87 6.88 24.70
CA ILE A 142 2.00 7.74 24.31
C ILE A 142 3.37 7.26 24.79
N ASP A 143 3.41 6.59 25.95
CA ASP A 143 4.64 6.14 26.56
C ASP A 143 5.06 4.73 26.11
N SER A 144 4.28 4.09 25.23
CA SER A 144 4.62 2.82 24.60
C SER A 144 5.51 3.04 23.38
N ASN A 145 6.71 2.46 23.43
CA ASN A 145 7.70 2.54 22.37
C ASN A 145 8.19 1.14 21.99
N ILE A 146 7.71 0.64 20.86
CA ILE A 146 8.17 -0.61 20.25
C ILE A 146 9.18 -0.29 19.16
N GLN A 147 10.42 -0.75 19.32
CA GLN A 147 11.50 -0.58 18.35
C GLN A 147 12.03 -1.92 17.87
N ILE A 148 12.00 -2.11 16.56
CA ILE A 148 12.49 -3.32 15.90
C ILE A 148 13.65 -2.89 15.00
N THR A 149 14.87 -3.07 15.49
CA THR A 149 16.11 -2.75 14.78
C THR A 149 16.70 -3.95 14.06
N GLY A 150 16.37 -5.16 14.50
CA GLY A 150 16.72 -6.40 13.82
C GLY A 150 15.88 -6.66 12.56
N GLN A 151 16.43 -7.44 11.64
CA GLN A 151 15.70 -7.91 10.46
C GLN A 151 14.62 -8.92 10.86
N LEU A 152 13.40 -8.75 10.35
CA LEU A 152 12.33 -9.74 10.47
C LEU A 152 12.08 -10.42 9.13
N SER A 153 12.17 -11.75 9.10
CA SER A 153 11.96 -12.54 7.89
C SER A 153 10.78 -13.49 8.05
N PHE A 154 9.84 -13.40 7.13
CA PHE A 154 8.60 -14.19 7.08
C PHE A 154 8.59 -15.00 5.81
N ASN A 155 8.62 -16.33 5.94
CA ASN A 155 8.60 -17.25 4.82
C ASN A 155 7.41 -18.19 4.94
N ASN A 156 6.53 -18.14 3.95
CA ASN A 156 5.34 -18.98 3.88
C ASN A 156 4.41 -18.83 5.11
N CYS A 157 4.35 -17.63 5.68
CA CYS A 157 3.44 -17.33 6.78
C CYS A 157 2.03 -17.03 6.26
N SER A 158 1.01 -17.47 7.00
CA SER A 158 -0.37 -17.25 6.58
C SER A 158 -1.31 -16.86 7.71
N CYS A 159 -2.35 -16.09 7.37
CA CYS A 159 -3.50 -15.86 8.23
C CYS A 159 -4.73 -16.46 7.56
N THR A 160 -5.16 -17.63 8.02
CA THR A 160 -6.32 -18.35 7.48
C THR A 160 -7.05 -19.05 8.63
N TYR A 161 -8.33 -18.75 8.81
CA TYR A 161 -9.14 -19.48 9.78
C TYR A 161 -9.59 -20.82 9.23
N GLN A 162 -9.54 -21.85 10.10
CA GLN A 162 -10.05 -23.20 9.80
C GLN A 162 -11.53 -23.40 10.22
N GLY A 163 -12.27 -22.33 10.53
CA GLY A 163 -13.68 -22.39 10.92
C GLY A 163 -14.59 -21.45 10.12
N ASP A 164 -15.90 -21.60 10.31
CA ASP A 164 -16.94 -20.88 9.57
C ASP A 164 -17.52 -19.77 10.45
N CYS A 165 -16.79 -18.66 10.64
CA CYS A 165 -17.32 -17.40 11.21
C CYS A 165 -16.32 -16.21 11.06
N SER A 166 -16.80 -15.15 10.39
CA SER A 166 -16.39 -13.72 10.42
C SER A 166 -14.98 -13.25 10.01
N ASN A 167 -14.88 -12.81 8.75
CA ASN A 167 -14.38 -11.52 8.20
C ASN A 167 -13.11 -10.80 8.72
N GLN A 168 -12.29 -11.37 9.60
CA GLN A 168 -11.14 -10.64 10.17
C GLN A 168 -9.83 -11.41 10.03
N TYR A 169 -9.18 -11.28 8.87
CA TYR A 169 -7.94 -11.97 8.53
C TYR A 169 -6.88 -11.00 8.00
N TYR A 170 -5.97 -10.59 8.87
CA TYR A 170 -5.09 -9.47 8.58
C TYR A 170 -3.62 -9.84 8.78
N GLY A 171 -2.77 -9.49 7.82
CA GLY A 171 -1.33 -9.65 7.91
C GLY A 171 -0.86 -11.10 7.86
N GLY A 172 -0.65 -11.66 6.67
CA GLY A 172 -0.19 -13.05 6.51
C GLY A 172 1.17 -13.31 7.19
N GLY A 173 2.08 -12.34 7.17
CA GLY A 173 3.30 -12.34 8.00
C GLY A 173 3.12 -11.54 9.29
N THR A 174 2.78 -10.26 9.17
CA THR A 174 2.73 -9.32 10.32
C THR A 174 1.41 -8.58 10.38
N TYR A 175 0.83 -8.49 11.57
CA TYR A 175 -0.20 -7.51 11.88
C TYR A 175 0.34 -6.53 12.92
N ALA A 176 0.31 -5.24 12.63
CA ALA A 176 0.74 -4.17 13.52
C ALA A 176 -0.33 -3.09 13.65
N PHE A 177 -0.86 -2.92 14.86
CA PHE A 177 -1.89 -1.95 15.17
C PHE A 177 -1.39 -0.95 16.23
N CYS A 178 -1.57 0.34 15.97
CA CYS A 178 -1.13 1.38 16.88
C CYS A 178 -2.23 2.41 17.13
N SER A 179 -2.56 2.68 18.39
CA SER A 179 -3.54 3.71 18.73
C SER A 179 -3.24 4.48 19.99
N ASP A 180 -4.04 5.53 20.23
CA ASP A 180 -4.02 6.32 21.47
C ASP A 180 -2.62 6.86 21.77
N GLU A 181 -2.02 7.52 20.78
CA GLU A 181 -0.67 8.12 20.83
C GLU A 181 0.51 7.12 20.88
N GLY A 182 0.25 5.80 20.83
CA GLY A 182 1.30 4.79 20.79
C GLY A 182 2.22 4.91 19.57
N LYS A 183 3.41 4.32 19.68
CA LYS A 183 4.42 4.31 18.61
C LYS A 183 5.06 2.95 18.36
N ILE A 184 5.10 2.52 17.09
CA ILE A 184 5.83 1.34 16.62
C ILE A 184 6.81 1.76 15.53
N VAL A 185 8.08 1.40 15.67
CA VAL A 185 9.15 1.75 14.73
C VAL A 185 9.89 0.49 14.26
N PHE A 186 9.81 0.22 12.96
CA PHE A 186 10.58 -0.81 12.26
C PHE A 186 11.78 -0.17 11.56
N ILE A 187 12.92 -0.20 12.24
CA ILE A 187 14.21 0.30 11.75
C ILE A 187 14.90 -0.77 10.88
N GLY A 188 14.81 -2.03 11.29
CA GLY A 188 15.31 -3.19 10.55
C GLY A 188 14.46 -3.53 9.33
N GLU A 189 14.98 -4.41 8.47
CA GLU A 189 14.27 -4.82 7.25
C GLU A 189 13.13 -5.78 7.54
N LEU A 190 11.98 -5.57 6.87
CA LEU A 190 10.85 -6.49 6.84
C LEU A 190 10.85 -7.27 5.52
N ASN A 191 11.08 -8.57 5.59
CA ASN A 191 11.17 -9.44 4.42
C ASN A 191 10.04 -10.46 4.42
N PHE A 192 9.07 -10.30 3.52
CA PHE A 192 7.93 -11.19 3.32
C PHE A 192 8.08 -12.00 2.04
N ASN A 193 8.02 -13.32 2.14
CA ASN A 193 8.12 -14.23 1.01
C ASN A 193 7.02 -15.29 1.08
N ASN A 194 6.22 -15.38 0.02
CA ASN A 194 5.11 -16.33 -0.09
C ASN A 194 4.10 -16.22 1.07
N CYS A 195 3.88 -15.01 1.59
CA CYS A 195 2.93 -14.78 2.67
C CYS A 195 1.52 -14.56 2.12
N SER A 196 0.51 -15.02 2.84
CA SER A 196 -0.87 -14.89 2.38
C SER A 196 -1.91 -14.72 3.48
N THR A 197 -3.00 -14.06 3.13
CA THR A 197 -4.23 -13.99 3.95
C THR A 197 -5.44 -13.93 3.03
N THR A 198 -6.63 -14.03 3.60
CA THR A 198 -7.89 -13.99 2.84
C THR A 198 -8.51 -12.61 2.77
N ASN A 199 -8.12 -11.66 3.65
CA ASN A 199 -8.65 -10.30 3.65
C ASN A 199 -7.58 -9.25 3.31
N SER A 200 -6.74 -8.81 4.26
CA SER A 200 -5.87 -7.65 4.01
C SER A 200 -4.41 -7.88 4.43
N GLY A 201 -3.47 -7.44 3.59
CA GLY A 201 -2.03 -7.50 3.81
C GLY A 201 -1.44 -8.91 3.71
N GLY A 202 -1.14 -9.38 2.49
CA GLY A 202 -0.59 -10.73 2.28
C GLY A 202 0.73 -10.96 3.03
N GLY A 203 1.64 -10.00 2.94
CA GLY A 203 2.83 -9.88 3.78
C GLY A 203 2.52 -9.24 5.13
N GLY A 204 1.92 -8.05 5.14
CA GLY A 204 1.65 -7.34 6.39
C GLY A 204 0.50 -6.33 6.34
N ASP A 205 -0.09 -6.10 7.50
CA ASP A 205 -1.12 -5.09 7.75
C ASP A 205 -0.60 -4.11 8.81
N PHE A 206 -0.57 -2.83 8.47
CA PHE A 206 -0.17 -1.75 9.38
C PHE A 206 -1.29 -0.73 9.51
N SER A 207 -1.80 -0.60 10.72
CA SER A 207 -2.99 0.20 10.98
C SER A 207 -2.79 1.18 12.14
N THR A 208 -3.19 2.44 11.95
CA THR A 208 -3.15 3.49 12.97
C THR A 208 -4.53 4.09 13.24
N TYR A 209 -4.80 4.40 14.50
CA TYR A 209 -6.05 5.01 14.97
C TYR A 209 -5.78 6.00 16.10
N ASN A 210 -6.60 7.05 16.26
CA ASN A 210 -6.53 8.02 17.36
C ASN A 210 -5.10 8.42 17.77
N LYS A 211 -4.38 9.12 16.87
CA LYS A 211 -3.00 9.62 17.05
C LYS A 211 -1.90 8.55 17.09
N GLY A 212 -2.19 7.30 16.73
CA GLY A 212 -1.17 6.25 16.64
C GLY A 212 -0.12 6.51 15.56
N GLN A 213 1.12 6.07 15.79
CA GLN A 213 2.23 6.28 14.87
C GLN A 213 2.94 4.97 14.53
N ILE A 214 3.09 4.69 13.22
CA ILE A 214 3.91 3.58 12.73
C ILE A 214 4.97 4.13 11.76
N GLU A 215 6.23 3.79 11.99
CA GLU A 215 7.35 4.14 11.12
C GLU A 215 8.01 2.87 10.59
N ILE A 216 8.24 2.77 9.28
CA ILE A 216 8.83 1.60 8.62
C ILE A 216 9.91 2.05 7.65
N ASN A 217 11.11 1.48 7.75
CA ASN A 217 12.21 1.80 6.86
C ASN A 217 12.19 0.93 5.59
N ASN A 218 12.61 -0.33 5.67
CA ASN A 218 12.78 -1.19 4.50
C ASN A 218 11.75 -2.33 4.47
N ILE A 219 11.12 -2.53 3.30
CA ILE A 219 10.16 -3.61 3.07
C ILE A 219 10.46 -4.32 1.76
N THR A 220 10.50 -5.65 1.80
CA THR A 220 10.50 -6.50 0.61
C THR A 220 9.34 -7.48 0.68
N CYS A 221 8.44 -7.45 -0.30
CA CYS A 221 7.37 -8.43 -0.48
C CYS A 221 7.58 -9.19 -1.78
N ASN A 222 7.69 -10.52 -1.70
CA ASN A 222 7.79 -11.40 -2.86
C ASN A 222 6.67 -12.43 -2.83
N ASN A 223 5.96 -12.60 -3.95
CA ASN A 223 4.93 -13.63 -4.12
C ASN A 223 3.87 -13.61 -3.01
N CYS A 224 3.51 -12.43 -2.51
CA CYS A 224 2.51 -12.30 -1.44
C CYS A 224 1.11 -12.18 -2.06
N LYS A 225 0.09 -12.76 -1.40
CA LYS A 225 -1.26 -12.82 -1.96
C LYS A 225 -2.35 -12.57 -0.92
N THR A 226 -3.32 -11.72 -1.27
CA THR A 226 -4.54 -11.52 -0.48
C THR A 226 -5.66 -10.84 -1.30
N TYR A 227 -6.76 -10.46 -0.65
CA TYR A 227 -7.82 -9.64 -1.24
C TYR A 227 -7.45 -8.14 -1.29
N GLU A 228 -7.00 -7.50 -0.22
CA GLU A 228 -6.55 -6.09 -0.21
C GLU A 228 -5.07 -5.97 0.13
N GLY A 229 -4.27 -5.41 -0.78
CA GLY A 229 -2.85 -5.19 -0.54
C GLY A 229 -2.05 -6.50 -0.61
N GLY A 230 -1.87 -7.04 -1.82
CA GLY A 230 -1.24 -8.35 -2.04
C GLY A 230 0.07 -8.51 -1.28
N GLY A 231 0.92 -7.49 -1.27
CA GLY A 231 2.05 -7.37 -0.35
C GLY A 231 1.64 -6.77 0.99
N ILE A 232 1.31 -5.47 1.01
CA ILE A 232 1.04 -4.74 2.25
C ILE A 232 -0.34 -4.05 2.17
N PHE A 233 -1.05 -4.06 3.30
CA PHE A 233 -2.19 -3.19 3.56
C PHE A 233 -1.81 -2.14 4.60
N ILE A 234 -2.12 -0.87 4.33
CA ILE A 234 -1.97 0.21 5.30
C ILE A 234 -3.26 1.00 5.48
N SER A 235 -3.61 1.30 6.74
CA SER A 235 -4.77 2.12 7.09
C SER A 235 -4.44 3.16 8.15
N SER A 236 -4.78 4.42 7.91
CA SER A 236 -4.65 5.48 8.91
C SER A 236 -5.96 6.25 9.09
N GLN A 237 -6.40 6.38 10.34
CA GLN A 237 -7.68 6.96 10.70
C GLN A 237 -7.57 7.86 11.94
N ASP A 238 -8.35 8.93 11.98
CA ASP A 238 -8.38 9.99 13.00
C ASP A 238 -7.19 10.96 12.98
N GLU A 239 -7.42 12.13 13.59
CA GLU A 239 -6.49 13.24 13.64
C GLU A 239 -5.14 12.83 14.27
N ASN A 240 -4.04 13.25 13.63
CA ASN A 240 -2.66 12.98 14.04
C ASN A 240 -2.25 11.49 14.03
N SER A 241 -3.06 10.58 13.47
CA SER A 241 -2.61 9.23 13.16
C SER A 241 -1.69 9.28 11.93
N VAL A 242 -0.52 8.63 12.02
CA VAL A 242 0.51 8.71 10.97
C VAL A 242 1.13 7.35 10.71
N ILE A 243 1.21 6.96 9.43
CA ILE A 243 2.09 5.87 8.98
C ILE A 243 3.14 6.44 8.03
N GLU A 244 4.42 6.25 8.36
CA GLU A 244 5.55 6.67 7.51
C GLU A 244 6.32 5.45 7.01
N LEU A 245 6.54 5.40 5.69
CA LEU A 245 7.40 4.43 5.01
C LEU A 245 8.53 5.18 4.30
N SER A 246 9.76 5.06 4.80
CA SER A 246 10.85 5.98 4.42
C SER A 246 12.11 5.32 3.86
N GLY A 247 12.19 4.01 3.70
CA GLY A 247 13.37 3.35 3.12
C GLY A 247 13.17 2.86 1.70
N ILE A 248 13.67 1.65 1.42
CA ILE A 248 13.48 0.96 0.15
C ILE A 248 12.30 -0.01 0.30
N MET A 249 11.28 0.19 -0.53
CA MET A 249 10.12 -0.69 -0.63
C MET A 249 10.14 -1.41 -1.97
N THR A 250 10.08 -2.73 -1.94
CA THR A 250 10.11 -3.59 -3.13
C THR A 250 8.98 -4.59 -3.09
N PHE A 251 8.16 -4.62 -4.14
CA PHE A 251 7.05 -5.55 -4.30
C PHE A 251 7.22 -6.31 -5.62
N VAL A 252 7.32 -7.63 -5.55
CA VAL A 252 7.53 -8.49 -6.73
C VAL A 252 6.52 -9.63 -6.72
N ASP A 253 5.82 -9.80 -7.84
CA ASP A 253 4.86 -10.89 -8.06
C ASP A 253 3.75 -10.94 -6.99
N CYS A 254 3.37 -9.79 -6.42
CA CYS A 254 2.31 -9.70 -5.43
C CYS A 254 0.94 -9.61 -6.09
N ILE A 255 -0.05 -10.31 -5.51
CA ILE A 255 -1.39 -10.44 -6.09
C ILE A 255 -2.45 -10.02 -5.08
N GLY A 256 -3.27 -9.04 -5.48
CA GLY A 256 -4.38 -8.50 -4.71
C GLY A 256 -5.68 -8.54 -5.51
N ASN A 257 -6.82 -8.39 -4.86
CA ASN A 257 -8.04 -7.93 -5.52
C ASN A 257 -7.95 -6.40 -5.75
N SER A 258 -7.56 -5.65 -4.71
CA SER A 258 -7.24 -4.22 -4.79
C SER A 258 -5.82 -3.97 -4.29
N GLY A 259 -4.97 -3.35 -5.11
CA GLY A 259 -3.57 -3.08 -4.74
C GLY A 259 -2.74 -4.35 -4.77
N GLY A 260 -2.22 -4.74 -5.94
CA GLY A 260 -1.46 -5.99 -6.06
C GLY A 260 -0.20 -5.99 -5.19
N GLY A 261 0.52 -4.88 -5.12
CA GLY A 261 1.61 -4.69 -4.16
C GLY A 261 1.15 -4.07 -2.85
N LEU A 262 0.46 -2.93 -2.92
CA LEU A 262 0.13 -2.10 -1.76
C LEU A 262 -1.30 -1.56 -1.85
N TYR A 263 -2.02 -1.65 -0.73
CA TYR A 263 -3.30 -0.98 -0.54
C TYR A 263 -3.18 0.11 0.53
N ILE A 264 -3.70 1.30 0.25
CA ILE A 264 -3.67 2.47 1.13
C ILE A 264 -5.10 2.93 1.42
N GLY A 265 -5.52 2.84 2.68
CA GLY A 265 -6.79 3.41 3.18
C GLY A 265 -6.54 4.60 4.10
N ILE A 266 -7.22 5.72 3.87
CA ILE A 266 -7.13 6.88 4.74
C ILE A 266 -8.49 7.53 4.99
N TYR A 267 -8.75 7.86 6.26
CA TYR A 267 -10.06 8.36 6.72
C TYR A 267 -9.88 9.38 7.84
N GLN A 268 -10.83 10.29 8.00
CA GLN A 268 -10.97 11.14 9.20
C GLN A 268 -9.67 11.87 9.63
N SER A 269 -8.93 12.49 8.70
CA SER A 269 -7.69 13.24 8.99
C SER A 269 -6.43 12.41 9.32
N GLY A 270 -6.43 11.11 9.01
CA GLY A 270 -5.21 10.27 9.05
C GLY A 270 -4.18 10.68 7.98
N GLN A 271 -2.91 10.31 8.21
CA GLN A 271 -1.80 10.66 7.32
C GLN A 271 -0.93 9.46 6.96
N ILE A 272 -0.57 9.35 5.68
CA ILE A 272 0.32 8.31 5.16
C ILE A 272 1.39 8.97 4.31
N LEU A 273 2.64 8.76 4.70
CA LEU A 273 3.82 9.34 4.07
C LEU A 273 4.69 8.20 3.54
N ILE A 274 4.92 8.17 2.24
CA ILE A 274 5.80 7.24 1.56
C ILE A 274 6.90 8.04 0.88
N SER A 275 8.16 7.71 1.12
CA SER A 275 9.30 8.45 0.58
C SER A 275 10.42 7.55 0.09
N ASN A 276 11.47 8.16 -0.45
CA ASN A 276 12.68 7.52 -0.97
C ASN A 276 12.48 6.63 -2.20
N ARG A 277 12.28 5.32 -2.07
CA ARG A 277 12.20 4.41 -3.23
C ARG A 277 11.12 3.37 -3.05
N CYS A 278 10.15 3.37 -3.97
CA CYS A 278 9.12 2.33 -4.04
C CYS A 278 9.13 1.70 -5.44
N THR A 279 9.37 0.39 -5.52
CA THR A 279 9.41 -0.37 -6.78
C THR A 279 8.41 -1.51 -6.73
N LEU A 280 7.54 -1.56 -7.75
CA LEU A 280 6.52 -2.58 -7.91
C LEU A 280 6.72 -3.24 -9.27
N THR A 281 6.94 -4.56 -9.26
CA THR A 281 7.25 -5.33 -10.47
C THR A 281 6.32 -6.53 -10.56
N GLN A 282 5.62 -6.68 -11.69
CA GLN A 282 4.70 -7.80 -11.95
C GLN A 282 3.61 -7.95 -10.87
N CYS A 283 3.19 -6.84 -10.26
CA CYS A 283 2.08 -6.86 -9.30
C CYS A 283 0.74 -6.87 -10.03
N ILE A 284 -0.21 -7.67 -9.56
CA ILE A 284 -1.48 -7.91 -10.25
C ILE A 284 -2.66 -7.62 -9.31
N ALA A 285 -3.64 -6.86 -9.80
CA ALA A 285 -4.92 -6.62 -9.14
C ALA A 285 -6.10 -7.22 -9.92
N GLU A 286 -6.91 -8.07 -9.28
CA GLU A 286 -8.14 -8.62 -9.89
C GLU A 286 -9.28 -7.59 -10.00
N GLN A 287 -9.11 -6.39 -9.43
CA GLN A 287 -9.97 -5.23 -9.65
C GLN A 287 -9.13 -4.04 -10.08
N SER A 288 -8.50 -3.33 -9.15
CA SER A 288 -7.89 -2.03 -9.44
C SER A 288 -6.55 -1.85 -8.74
N GLY A 289 -5.67 -1.07 -9.36
CA GLY A 289 -4.36 -0.73 -8.81
C GLY A 289 -3.41 -1.92 -8.81
N GLY A 290 -2.96 -2.35 -9.99
CA GLY A 290 -2.10 -3.53 -10.11
C GLY A 290 -0.86 -3.45 -9.23
N GLY A 291 -0.23 -2.28 -9.16
CA GLY A 291 0.77 -1.96 -8.15
C GLY A 291 0.15 -1.45 -6.85
N ILE A 292 -0.37 -0.22 -6.88
CA ILE A 292 -0.91 0.48 -5.70
C ILE A 292 -2.40 0.79 -5.89
N TYR A 293 -3.18 0.57 -4.85
CA TYR A 293 -4.55 1.09 -4.72
C TYR A 293 -4.63 2.07 -3.57
N ILE A 294 -5.23 3.25 -3.79
CA ILE A 294 -5.42 4.30 -2.78
C ILE A 294 -6.91 4.61 -2.65
N ASN A 295 -7.45 4.59 -1.42
CA ASN A 295 -8.77 5.10 -1.08
C ASN A 295 -8.62 6.14 0.03
N SER A 296 -8.79 7.42 -0.33
CA SER A 296 -8.64 8.56 0.55
C SER A 296 -9.96 9.31 0.71
N GLN A 297 -10.41 9.50 1.95
CA GLN A 297 -11.71 10.09 2.28
C GLN A 297 -11.59 11.09 3.43
N ASP A 298 -12.50 12.06 3.45
CA ASP A 298 -12.70 13.09 4.47
C ASP A 298 -11.66 14.22 4.49
N GLN A 299 -12.06 15.36 5.05
CA GLN A 299 -11.21 16.53 5.13
C GLN A 299 -10.03 16.28 6.08
N GLY A 300 -8.85 16.81 5.72
CA GLY A 300 -7.62 16.68 6.51
C GLY A 300 -6.84 15.39 6.26
N SER A 301 -7.46 14.40 5.60
CA SER A 301 -6.81 13.16 5.19
C SER A 301 -5.72 13.41 4.14
N LEU A 302 -4.52 12.86 4.35
CA LEU A 302 -3.34 13.15 3.52
C LEU A 302 -2.57 11.87 3.15
N VAL A 303 -2.48 11.59 1.86
CA VAL A 303 -1.52 10.63 1.30
C VAL A 303 -0.44 11.39 0.54
N ARG A 304 0.83 11.24 0.94
CA ARG A 304 1.97 11.77 0.20
C ARG A 304 2.94 10.66 -0.16
N ILE A 305 3.14 10.42 -1.45
CA ILE A 305 4.12 9.47 -1.96
C ILE A 305 5.18 10.28 -2.73
N SER A 306 6.45 10.09 -2.37
CA SER A 306 7.54 10.92 -2.88
C SER A 306 8.81 10.11 -3.16
N GLY A 307 9.72 10.68 -3.96
CA GLY A 307 11.02 10.08 -4.26
C GLY A 307 11.05 9.41 -5.63
N TYR A 308 11.58 8.19 -5.70
CA TYR A 308 11.62 7.36 -6.90
C TYR A 308 10.53 6.29 -6.84
N LEU A 309 9.53 6.39 -7.71
CA LEU A 309 8.42 5.47 -7.82
C LEU A 309 8.50 4.75 -9.17
N SER A 310 8.59 3.43 -9.15
CA SER A 310 8.67 2.62 -10.38
C SER A 310 7.64 1.50 -10.35
N PHE A 311 6.88 1.41 -11.41
CA PHE A 311 5.87 0.39 -11.67
C PHE A 311 6.25 -0.26 -13.00
N GLU A 312 6.57 -1.56 -12.97
CA GLU A 312 6.96 -2.31 -14.16
C GLU A 312 6.10 -3.57 -14.28
N LEU A 313 5.48 -3.79 -15.45
CA LEU A 313 4.68 -4.98 -15.74
C LEU A 313 3.48 -5.18 -14.79
N CYS A 314 2.97 -4.10 -14.18
CA CYS A 314 1.83 -4.17 -13.27
C CYS A 314 0.50 -4.21 -14.03
N GLN A 315 -0.46 -5.02 -13.57
CA GLN A 315 -1.70 -5.29 -14.30
C GLN A 315 -2.95 -5.18 -13.43
N SER A 316 -4.05 -4.67 -13.97
CA SER A 316 -5.36 -4.71 -13.32
C SER A 316 -6.51 -5.12 -14.25
N GLN A 317 -7.52 -5.82 -13.71
CA GLN A 317 -8.71 -6.23 -14.50
C GLN A 317 -9.76 -5.12 -14.64
N ARG A 318 -9.58 -3.98 -13.97
CA ARG A 318 -10.45 -2.81 -14.13
C ARG A 318 -9.61 -1.57 -14.35
N TYR A 319 -9.13 -0.95 -13.29
CA TYR A 319 -8.61 0.42 -13.37
C TYR A 319 -7.18 0.52 -12.85
N GLY A 320 -6.33 1.30 -13.53
CA GLY A 320 -5.00 1.62 -13.03
C GLY A 320 -4.07 0.41 -12.98
N GLY A 321 -3.43 0.05 -14.10
CA GLY A 321 -2.54 -1.11 -14.14
C GLY A 321 -1.35 -0.97 -13.17
N GLY A 322 -0.76 0.22 -13.07
CA GLY A 322 0.21 0.53 -12.03
C GLY A 322 -0.43 1.10 -10.76
N LEU A 323 -1.22 2.16 -10.90
CA LEU A 323 -1.81 2.89 -9.78
C LEU A 323 -3.30 3.16 -10.01
N PHE A 324 -4.10 2.85 -9.00
CA PHE A 324 -5.47 3.36 -8.89
C PHE A 324 -5.60 4.25 -7.64
N ALA A 325 -6.21 5.43 -7.75
CA ALA A 325 -6.52 6.25 -6.59
C ALA A 325 -7.94 6.82 -6.60
N GLN A 326 -8.63 6.70 -5.48
CA GLN A 326 -9.91 7.33 -5.22
C GLN A 326 -9.74 8.39 -4.13
N ASN A 327 -10.23 9.61 -4.39
CA ASN A 327 -10.18 10.74 -3.46
C ASN A 327 -11.57 11.34 -3.29
N SER A 328 -12.00 11.55 -2.04
CA SER A 328 -13.28 12.17 -1.73
C SER A 328 -13.29 13.04 -0.48
N ASN A 329 -14.29 13.92 -0.38
CA ASN A 329 -14.64 14.74 0.78
C ASN A 329 -13.53 15.67 1.32
N GLY A 330 -12.71 16.25 0.46
CA GLY A 330 -11.67 17.22 0.82
C GLY A 330 -10.33 16.60 1.23
N SER A 331 -10.11 15.34 0.88
CA SER A 331 -8.83 14.66 1.12
C SER A 331 -7.76 15.05 0.08
N ILE A 332 -6.49 14.84 0.41
CA ILE A 332 -5.35 15.22 -0.43
C ILE A 332 -4.51 13.98 -0.75
N ILE A 333 -4.24 13.75 -2.04
CA ILE A 333 -3.26 12.78 -2.51
C ILE A 333 -2.19 13.54 -3.28
N SER A 334 -0.92 13.38 -2.90
CA SER A 334 0.22 14.02 -3.57
C SER A 334 1.26 12.97 -3.96
N LEU A 335 1.52 12.83 -5.26
CA LEU A 335 2.54 11.96 -5.84
C LEU A 335 3.63 12.85 -6.41
N THR A 336 4.83 12.81 -5.84
CA THR A 336 5.91 13.76 -6.18
C THR A 336 7.24 13.07 -6.47
N GLY A 337 8.08 13.67 -7.29
CA GLY A 337 9.42 13.14 -7.59
C GLY A 337 9.50 12.47 -8.95
N TYR A 338 10.24 11.37 -9.06
CA TYR A 338 10.45 10.66 -10.32
C TYR A 338 9.55 9.43 -10.37
N CYS A 339 8.53 9.47 -11.23
CA CYS A 339 7.51 8.43 -11.35
C CYS A 339 7.59 7.75 -12.71
N ILE A 340 7.79 6.43 -12.73
CA ILE A 340 7.88 5.63 -13.96
C ILE A 340 6.80 4.56 -13.95
N PHE A 341 6.01 4.51 -15.02
CA PHE A 341 5.08 3.42 -15.30
C PHE A 341 5.48 2.79 -16.63
N LYS A 342 5.90 1.53 -16.60
CA LYS A 342 6.44 0.84 -17.77
C LYS A 342 5.76 -0.51 -17.96
N ASP A 343 5.29 -0.75 -19.18
CA ASP A 343 4.63 -2.00 -19.57
C ASP A 343 3.44 -2.35 -18.65
N CYS A 344 2.74 -1.35 -18.11
CA CYS A 344 1.57 -1.54 -17.25
C CYS A 344 0.27 -1.62 -18.06
N SER A 345 -0.69 -2.43 -17.62
CA SER A 345 -1.95 -2.60 -18.38
C SER A 345 -3.20 -2.67 -17.51
N SER A 346 -4.33 -2.17 -18.03
CA SER A 346 -5.65 -2.37 -17.43
C SER A 346 -6.69 -2.89 -18.43
N GLU A 347 -7.58 -3.79 -17.98
CA GLU A 347 -8.70 -4.30 -18.81
C GLU A 347 -9.94 -3.37 -18.82
N GLN A 348 -9.85 -2.19 -18.21
CA GLN A 348 -10.77 -1.08 -18.47
C GLN A 348 -9.97 0.19 -18.76
N SER A 349 -9.77 1.08 -17.79
CA SER A 349 -9.20 2.42 -18.03
C SER A 349 -7.92 2.68 -17.25
N GLY A 350 -7.05 3.53 -17.79
CA GLY A 350 -5.79 3.95 -17.15
C GLY A 350 -4.76 2.82 -17.07
N GLY A 351 -4.11 2.48 -18.18
CA GLY A 351 -3.16 1.35 -18.22
C GLY A 351 -2.00 1.53 -17.24
N GLY A 352 -1.47 2.75 -17.12
CA GLY A 352 -0.54 3.12 -16.05
C GLY A 352 -1.26 3.59 -14.80
N ILE A 353 -2.03 4.68 -14.93
CA ILE A 353 -2.67 5.37 -13.81
C ILE A 353 -4.16 5.60 -14.09
N CYS A 354 -5.00 5.31 -13.10
CA CYS A 354 -6.38 5.76 -13.08
C CYS A 354 -6.67 6.43 -11.74
N LEU A 355 -7.25 7.63 -11.75
CA LEU A 355 -7.76 8.26 -10.52
C LEU A 355 -9.20 8.71 -10.67
N SER A 356 -9.89 8.76 -9.53
CA SER A 356 -11.29 9.11 -9.40
C SER A 356 -11.45 10.09 -8.24
N CYS A 357 -11.97 11.27 -8.52
CA CYS A 357 -12.28 12.29 -7.52
C CYS A 357 -13.79 12.50 -7.41
N SER A 358 -14.35 12.44 -6.20
CA SER A 358 -15.78 12.67 -5.97
C SER A 358 -16.06 13.47 -4.71
N GLN A 359 -16.94 14.47 -4.80
CA GLN A 359 -17.48 15.28 -3.67
C GLN A 359 -16.41 16.09 -2.87
N GLY A 360 -16.68 17.38 -2.58
CA GLY A 360 -15.75 18.26 -1.86
C GLY A 360 -14.61 18.86 -2.69
N GLU A 361 -13.84 19.77 -2.08
CA GLU A 361 -12.61 20.37 -2.63
C GLU A 361 -11.43 19.38 -2.53
N ASN A 362 -11.48 18.30 -3.32
CA ASN A 362 -10.41 17.29 -3.35
C ASN A 362 -9.20 17.79 -4.12
N ASN A 363 -8.00 17.42 -3.67
CA ASN A 363 -6.78 17.68 -4.42
C ASN A 363 -6.05 16.36 -4.70
N ILE A 364 -5.88 16.03 -5.98
CA ILE A 364 -4.85 15.06 -6.38
C ILE A 364 -3.79 15.81 -7.18
N GLU A 365 -2.59 15.83 -6.63
CA GLU A 365 -1.42 16.46 -7.20
C GLU A 365 -0.43 15.38 -7.60
N ILE A 366 -0.25 15.16 -8.91
CA ILE A 366 0.91 14.44 -9.42
C ILE A 366 1.88 15.52 -9.88
N THR A 367 3.10 15.57 -9.36
CA THR A 367 4.15 16.54 -9.74
C THR A 367 5.51 15.87 -9.83
N GLY A 368 6.45 16.58 -10.47
CA GLY A 368 7.78 16.04 -10.76
C GLY A 368 7.87 15.50 -12.18
N ASP A 369 8.76 14.53 -12.39
CA ASP A 369 9.02 13.91 -13.68
C ASP A 369 8.21 12.63 -13.79
N LEU A 370 7.26 12.61 -14.73
CA LEU A 370 6.42 11.44 -15.01
C LEU A 370 6.82 10.82 -16.35
N ALA A 371 7.17 9.53 -16.34
CA ALA A 371 7.44 8.74 -17.53
C ALA A 371 6.44 7.58 -17.62
N ILE A 372 5.71 7.51 -18.73
CA ILE A 372 4.75 6.43 -19.02
C ILE A 372 5.09 5.81 -20.35
N GLU A 373 5.49 4.55 -20.30
CA GLU A 373 6.08 3.83 -21.42
C GLU A 373 5.33 2.51 -21.64
N ASN A 374 4.86 2.28 -22.86
CA ASN A 374 4.20 1.03 -23.25
C ASN A 374 3.00 0.65 -22.37
N CYS A 375 2.27 1.63 -21.85
CA CYS A 375 1.08 1.37 -21.04
C CYS A 375 -0.16 1.22 -21.92
N SER A 376 -1.04 0.28 -21.58
CA SER A 376 -2.21 -0.03 -22.41
C SER A 376 -3.52 -0.18 -21.63
N SER A 377 -4.63 0.27 -22.20
CA SER A 377 -5.98 0.06 -21.67
C SER A 377 -6.96 -0.41 -22.74
N THR A 378 -7.88 -1.31 -22.41
CA THR A 378 -8.92 -1.79 -23.36
C THR A 378 -10.12 -0.84 -23.51
N PHE A 379 -10.27 0.14 -22.62
CA PHE A 379 -11.27 1.22 -22.74
C PHE A 379 -10.58 2.56 -22.92
N MET A 380 -10.42 3.37 -21.87
CA MET A 380 -9.99 4.77 -21.97
C MET A 380 -8.65 5.02 -21.29
N GLY A 381 -7.80 5.87 -21.89
CA GLY A 381 -6.56 6.33 -21.26
C GLY A 381 -5.50 5.24 -21.17
N GLY A 382 -4.81 4.95 -22.28
CA GLY A 382 -3.81 3.88 -22.36
C GLY A 382 -2.68 4.07 -21.36
N GLY A 383 -2.20 5.30 -21.22
CA GLY A 383 -1.31 5.69 -20.13
C GLY A 383 -2.06 6.10 -18.88
N ILE A 384 -2.90 7.13 -18.99
CA ILE A 384 -3.53 7.80 -17.85
C ILE A 384 -5.00 8.09 -18.09
N TYR A 385 -5.79 7.91 -17.03
CA TYR A 385 -7.14 8.46 -16.89
C TYR A 385 -7.15 9.42 -15.68
N ILE A 386 -6.91 10.75 -15.86
CA ILE A 386 -6.96 11.86 -14.85
C ILE A 386 -6.29 13.21 -15.21
N ASN A 387 -6.53 14.22 -14.34
CA ASN A 387 -5.78 15.46 -14.00
C ASN A 387 -4.28 15.26 -13.72
N LEU A 388 -3.41 16.12 -14.30
CA LEU A 388 -1.94 16.07 -14.16
C LEU A 388 -1.36 17.46 -13.90
N TYR A 389 -0.32 17.57 -13.05
CA TYR A 389 0.51 18.76 -12.89
C TYR A 389 2.01 18.37 -13.15
N GLY A 390 2.88 19.29 -13.59
CA GLY A 390 4.31 18.96 -13.85
C GLY A 390 4.63 18.35 -15.24
N GLN A 391 5.89 17.94 -15.45
CA GLN A 391 6.40 17.46 -16.74
C GLN A 391 6.07 15.97 -16.92
N ALA A 392 5.58 15.59 -18.10
CA ALA A 392 5.17 14.21 -18.36
C ALA A 392 5.56 13.76 -19.77
N SER A 393 6.02 12.53 -19.89
CA SER A 393 6.31 11.90 -21.19
C SER A 393 5.49 10.62 -21.34
N PHE A 394 4.92 10.44 -22.52
CA PHE A 394 4.06 9.33 -22.90
C PHE A 394 4.61 8.72 -24.17
N THR A 395 5.10 7.48 -24.08
CA THR A 395 5.69 6.78 -25.22
C THR A 395 4.97 5.46 -25.45
N ARG A 396 4.48 5.24 -26.67
CA ARG A 396 3.81 4.00 -27.10
C ARG A 396 2.66 3.59 -26.18
N CYS A 397 1.85 4.56 -25.74
CA CYS A 397 0.68 4.29 -24.92
C CYS A 397 -0.54 4.00 -25.83
N GLU A 398 -1.31 2.97 -25.49
CA GLU A 398 -2.37 2.46 -26.36
C GLU A 398 -3.72 2.33 -25.63
N SER A 399 -4.77 2.89 -26.23
CA SER A 399 -6.15 2.79 -25.75
C SER A 399 -7.02 2.20 -26.84
N SER A 400 -7.84 1.19 -26.55
CA SER A 400 -8.75 0.63 -27.57
C SER A 400 -9.97 1.52 -27.85
N GLU A 401 -10.24 2.53 -27.01
CA GLU A 401 -11.20 3.59 -27.29
C GLU A 401 -10.49 4.95 -27.35
N ASN A 402 -10.70 5.85 -26.39
CA ASN A 402 -10.20 7.22 -26.50
C ASN A 402 -8.93 7.45 -25.66
N GLY A 403 -8.10 8.39 -26.11
CA GLY A 403 -6.95 8.87 -25.35
C GLY A 403 -5.84 7.82 -25.22
N GLY A 404 -5.07 7.57 -26.28
CA GLY A 404 -3.97 6.59 -26.25
C GLY A 404 -2.96 6.87 -25.14
N GLY A 405 -2.55 8.13 -24.99
CA GLY A 405 -1.78 8.60 -23.83
C GLY A 405 -2.67 8.95 -22.64
N ILE A 406 -3.51 9.97 -22.79
CA ILE A 406 -4.35 10.50 -21.70
C ILE A 406 -5.82 10.61 -22.13
N TYR A 407 -6.73 10.28 -21.21
CA TYR A 407 -8.14 10.57 -21.31
C TYR A 407 -8.63 11.52 -20.21
N PHE A 408 -9.29 12.62 -20.61
CA PHE A 408 -9.94 13.60 -19.73
C PHE A 408 -11.45 13.69 -20.02
N ASN A 409 -12.26 13.52 -18.97
CA ASN A 409 -13.70 13.77 -19.04
C ASN A 409 -14.17 14.55 -17.79
N ILE A 410 -14.48 15.83 -17.98
CA ILE A 410 -14.81 16.78 -16.93
C ILE A 410 -16.27 17.18 -17.08
N GLN A 411 -17.13 16.65 -16.21
CA GLN A 411 -18.59 16.87 -16.30
C GLN A 411 -19.18 17.62 -15.11
N ARG A 412 -18.39 17.80 -14.04
CA ARG A 412 -18.82 18.49 -12.82
C ARG A 412 -18.74 20.00 -13.00
N GLU A 413 -19.54 20.74 -12.23
CA GLU A 413 -19.57 22.19 -12.30
C GLU A 413 -18.32 22.82 -11.67
N ASN A 414 -17.75 23.83 -12.32
CA ASN A 414 -16.65 24.67 -11.82
C ASN A 414 -15.36 23.90 -11.46
N VAL A 415 -15.02 22.85 -12.22
CA VAL A 415 -13.74 22.15 -12.04
C VAL A 415 -12.63 22.90 -12.74
N GLU A 416 -11.51 23.13 -12.06
CA GLU A 416 -10.30 23.68 -12.65
C GLU A 416 -9.20 22.60 -12.69
N ILE A 417 -8.61 22.40 -13.86
CA ILE A 417 -7.48 21.49 -14.07
C ILE A 417 -6.37 22.27 -14.73
N ARG A 418 -5.14 22.15 -14.21
CA ARG A 418 -3.97 22.78 -14.83
C ARG A 418 -2.91 21.74 -15.11
N ILE A 419 -2.47 21.65 -16.35
CA ILE A 419 -1.30 20.88 -16.74
C ILE A 419 -0.14 21.85 -16.89
N THR A 420 0.81 21.75 -15.95
CA THR A 420 1.81 22.80 -15.72
C THR A 420 3.23 22.46 -16.12
N GLY A 421 3.49 21.31 -16.74
CA GLY A 421 4.81 20.99 -17.30
C GLY A 421 4.73 20.60 -18.77
N SER A 422 5.91 20.50 -19.38
CA SER A 422 6.03 20.08 -20.77
C SER A 422 5.55 18.64 -20.93
N MET A 423 4.78 18.39 -21.98
CA MET A 423 4.29 17.05 -22.30
C MET A 423 4.75 16.59 -23.67
N ASP A 424 5.32 15.39 -23.73
CA ASP A 424 5.71 14.75 -24.98
C ASP A 424 4.92 13.45 -25.19
N PHE A 425 4.20 13.36 -26.31
CA PHE A 425 3.47 12.16 -26.74
C PHE A 425 4.13 11.59 -27.99
N VAL A 426 4.64 10.37 -27.89
CA VAL A 426 5.36 9.69 -28.98
C VAL A 426 4.73 8.34 -29.25
N ASP A 427 4.32 8.09 -30.49
CA ASP A 427 3.76 6.81 -30.94
C ASP A 427 2.51 6.35 -30.14
N CYS A 428 1.72 7.29 -29.62
CA CYS A 428 0.49 6.95 -28.88
C CYS A 428 -0.68 6.63 -29.84
N VAL A 429 -1.50 5.65 -29.48
CA VAL A 429 -2.61 5.16 -30.32
C VAL A 429 -3.93 5.14 -29.54
N GLY A 430 -4.95 5.80 -30.09
CA GLY A 430 -6.33 5.73 -29.61
C GLY A 430 -7.22 5.01 -30.64
N GLY A 431 -8.03 4.07 -30.19
CA GLY A 431 -8.98 3.30 -31.00
C GLY A 431 -10.29 4.02 -31.36
N SER A 432 -10.46 5.29 -31.03
CA SER A 432 -11.56 6.12 -31.58
C SER A 432 -11.08 7.57 -31.75
N ASP A 433 -11.03 8.35 -30.67
CA ASP A 433 -10.61 9.75 -30.71
C ASP A 433 -9.41 10.03 -29.79
N GLY A 434 -8.52 10.93 -30.22
CA GLY A 434 -7.41 11.42 -29.39
C GLY A 434 -6.28 10.40 -29.27
N GLY A 435 -5.50 10.24 -30.34
CA GLY A 435 -4.37 9.29 -30.37
C GLY A 435 -3.36 9.52 -29.23
N GLY A 436 -3.03 10.77 -28.95
CA GLY A 436 -2.27 11.17 -27.76
C GLY A 436 -3.18 11.53 -26.59
N ILE A 437 -4.08 12.49 -26.79
CA ILE A 437 -4.96 12.98 -25.73
C ILE A 437 -6.41 13.09 -26.22
N TYR A 438 -7.36 12.65 -25.39
CA TYR A 438 -8.77 12.96 -25.49
C TYR A 438 -9.21 13.89 -24.36
N ILE A 439 -9.87 15.01 -24.67
CA ILE A 439 -10.44 15.94 -23.71
C ILE A 439 -11.90 16.24 -24.00
N GLN A 440 -12.75 16.03 -23.00
CA GLN A 440 -14.12 16.53 -22.96
C GLN A 440 -14.34 17.37 -21.69
N ILE A 441 -14.82 18.60 -21.87
CA ILE A 441 -15.05 19.56 -20.78
C ILE A 441 -16.45 20.15 -20.89
N THR A 442 -17.22 20.07 -19.81
CA THR A 442 -18.52 20.69 -19.69
C THR A 442 -18.69 21.47 -18.38
N SER A 443 -19.80 22.21 -18.26
CA SER A 443 -20.31 22.70 -16.96
C SER A 443 -19.44 23.79 -16.28
N LYS A 444 -19.04 24.82 -17.03
CA LYS A 444 -18.24 25.98 -16.56
C LYS A 444 -16.87 25.62 -15.99
N SER A 445 -16.31 24.50 -16.46
CA SER A 445 -14.99 24.04 -16.04
C SER A 445 -13.88 24.70 -16.86
N ILE A 446 -12.68 24.73 -16.30
CA ILE A 446 -11.49 25.34 -16.88
C ILE A 446 -10.38 24.29 -16.98
N LEU A 447 -9.80 24.12 -18.16
CA LEU A 447 -8.56 23.36 -18.35
C LEU A 447 -7.46 24.30 -18.86
N VAL A 448 -6.36 24.41 -18.14
CA VAL A 448 -5.20 25.20 -18.56
C VAL A 448 -4.06 24.24 -18.89
N ILE A 449 -3.51 24.32 -20.09
CA ILE A 449 -2.26 23.65 -20.47
C ILE A 449 -1.20 24.75 -20.59
N SER A 450 -0.42 24.91 -19.53
CA SER A 450 0.43 26.10 -19.36
C SER A 450 1.81 25.97 -19.99
N ASN A 451 2.22 24.78 -20.43
CA ASN A 451 3.56 24.52 -20.97
C ASN A 451 3.51 23.83 -22.34
N SER A 452 4.67 23.67 -22.97
CA SER A 452 4.75 23.15 -24.34
C SER A 452 4.27 21.70 -24.43
N CYS A 453 3.51 21.39 -25.47
CA CYS A 453 3.03 20.03 -25.73
C CYS A 453 3.46 19.57 -27.12
N THR A 454 4.12 18.41 -27.22
CA THR A 454 4.50 17.83 -28.51
C THR A 454 3.76 16.51 -28.74
N PHE A 455 3.24 16.34 -29.95
CA PHE A 455 2.63 15.11 -30.42
C PHE A 455 3.41 14.64 -31.64
N HIS A 456 4.02 13.46 -31.54
CA HIS A 456 4.81 12.85 -32.60
C HIS A 456 4.26 11.47 -32.93
N ASN A 457 3.83 11.27 -34.17
CA ASN A 457 3.28 9.99 -34.66
C ASN A 457 2.09 9.47 -33.83
N CYS A 458 1.29 10.37 -33.26
CA CYS A 458 0.07 9.99 -32.53
C CYS A 458 -1.06 9.71 -33.51
N THR A 459 -1.77 8.60 -33.32
CA THR A 459 -2.77 8.12 -34.30
C THR A 459 -4.10 7.75 -33.66
N ALA A 460 -5.20 8.17 -34.30
CA ALA A 460 -6.55 7.72 -33.98
C ALA A 460 -7.06 6.75 -35.06
N ILE A 461 -7.39 5.51 -34.69
CA ILE A 461 -7.78 4.40 -35.59
C ILE A 461 -9.18 3.86 -35.24
N PHE A 462 -9.97 3.40 -36.22
CA PHE A 462 -11.06 2.42 -36.01
C PHE A 462 -12.12 2.70 -34.90
N GLY A 463 -12.96 3.71 -35.07
CA GLY A 463 -14.12 3.96 -34.19
C GLY A 463 -15.10 4.97 -34.81
N GLY A 464 -16.27 5.19 -34.19
CA GLY A 464 -17.29 6.13 -34.69
C GLY A 464 -16.86 7.60 -34.65
N GLY A 465 -15.83 7.93 -33.87
CA GLY A 465 -15.01 9.12 -34.02
C GLY A 465 -13.65 8.72 -34.57
N MET A 466 -13.09 9.51 -35.49
CA MET A 466 -11.83 9.20 -36.18
C MET A 466 -10.92 10.43 -36.15
N ARG A 467 -10.75 11.01 -34.96
CA ARG A 467 -10.19 12.36 -34.80
C ARG A 467 -8.86 12.35 -34.06
N GLY A 468 -7.88 13.08 -34.61
CA GLY A 468 -6.44 12.75 -34.56
C GLY A 468 -5.70 12.84 -33.23
N GLY A 469 -4.46 13.37 -33.26
CA GLY A 469 -3.53 13.32 -32.12
C GLY A 469 -4.08 13.93 -30.82
N LEU A 470 -4.79 15.04 -30.93
CA LEU A 470 -5.50 15.71 -29.84
C LEU A 470 -6.99 15.88 -30.19
N TYR A 471 -7.88 15.36 -29.35
CA TYR A 471 -9.32 15.58 -29.44
C TYR A 471 -9.80 16.53 -28.34
N LEU A 472 -10.52 17.59 -28.70
CA LEU A 472 -11.12 18.55 -27.78
C LEU A 472 -12.64 18.68 -28.03
N SER A 473 -13.43 18.51 -26.98
CA SER A 473 -14.86 18.87 -26.95
C SER A 473 -15.16 19.76 -25.75
N VAL A 474 -15.46 21.03 -26.01
CA VAL A 474 -15.66 22.06 -24.97
C VAL A 474 -17.07 22.64 -25.05
N THR A 475 -17.85 22.47 -23.98
CA THR A 475 -19.24 22.96 -23.91
C THR A 475 -19.45 23.81 -22.66
N ASN A 476 -19.80 25.09 -22.82
CA ASN A 476 -20.00 26.01 -21.69
C ASN A 476 -18.82 25.96 -20.71
N SER A 477 -17.59 26.00 -21.20
CA SER A 477 -16.34 25.78 -20.45
C SER A 477 -15.19 26.40 -21.21
N SER A 478 -14.00 26.49 -20.60
CA SER A 478 -12.82 27.03 -21.28
C SER A 478 -11.65 26.08 -21.21
N ILE A 479 -10.95 25.89 -22.32
CA ILE A 479 -9.58 25.39 -22.33
C ILE A 479 -8.66 26.55 -22.75
N SER A 480 -7.45 26.59 -22.21
CA SER A 480 -6.40 27.52 -22.66
C SER A 480 -5.09 26.81 -22.86
N PHE A 481 -4.39 27.18 -23.93
CA PHE A 481 -3.02 26.76 -24.21
C PHE A 481 -2.11 27.98 -24.10
N GLU A 482 -1.27 28.03 -23.07
CA GLU A 482 -0.46 29.22 -22.78
C GLU A 482 0.90 29.22 -23.51
N ASN A 483 1.27 28.08 -24.11
CA ASN A 483 2.56 27.86 -24.76
C ASN A 483 2.42 27.04 -26.06
N LEU A 484 3.56 26.81 -26.73
CA LEU A 484 3.61 26.12 -28.03
C LEU A 484 3.03 24.71 -27.97
N ILE A 485 2.09 24.41 -28.87
CA ILE A 485 1.65 23.05 -29.17
C ILE A 485 2.20 22.67 -30.54
N GLN A 486 2.89 21.53 -30.62
CA GLN A 486 3.45 21.02 -31.87
C GLN A 486 2.84 19.65 -32.22
N PHE A 487 2.39 19.51 -33.46
CA PHE A 487 1.96 18.23 -34.03
C PHE A 487 2.91 17.85 -35.16
N LYS A 488 3.45 16.63 -35.10
CA LYS A 488 4.36 16.06 -36.09
C LYS A 488 3.91 14.66 -36.45
N ASP A 489 3.74 14.39 -37.74
CA ASP A 489 3.42 13.06 -38.27
C ASP A 489 2.17 12.40 -37.63
N CYS A 490 1.24 13.20 -37.09
CA CYS A 490 0.00 12.70 -36.49
C CYS A 490 -1.04 12.40 -37.57
N SER A 491 -1.84 11.35 -37.37
CA SER A 491 -2.82 10.91 -38.37
C SER A 491 -4.16 10.49 -37.77
N SER A 492 -5.22 10.57 -38.56
CA SER A 492 -6.55 10.10 -38.21
C SER A 492 -7.27 9.54 -39.43
N GLN A 493 -8.22 8.62 -39.21
CA GLN A 493 -9.03 8.05 -40.30
C GLN A 493 -10.19 8.95 -40.75
N GLY A 494 -10.46 10.05 -40.04
CA GLY A 494 -11.51 11.02 -40.34
C GLY A 494 -11.00 12.46 -40.22
N ASP A 495 -11.58 13.25 -39.32
CA ASP A 495 -11.30 14.68 -39.25
C ASP A 495 -10.07 14.99 -38.36
N GLY A 496 -9.28 16.00 -38.73
CA GLY A 496 -8.29 16.61 -37.83
C GLY A 496 -7.15 15.69 -37.38
N GLY A 497 -6.25 15.29 -38.30
CA GLY A 497 -5.14 14.37 -38.01
C GLY A 497 -4.20 14.78 -36.87
N GLY A 498 -3.93 16.07 -36.70
CA GLY A 498 -3.20 16.60 -35.54
C GLY A 498 -4.14 16.98 -34.39
N LEU A 499 -5.09 17.87 -34.67
CA LEU A 499 -6.06 18.40 -33.71
C LEU A 499 -7.46 18.33 -34.30
N PHE A 500 -8.41 17.86 -33.50
CA PHE A 500 -9.84 18.07 -33.68
C PHE A 500 -10.39 18.88 -32.50
N ALA A 501 -11.21 19.89 -32.80
CA ALA A 501 -11.80 20.75 -31.80
C ALA A 501 -13.29 21.00 -32.09
N PHE A 502 -14.13 20.78 -31.08
CA PHE A 502 -15.55 21.10 -31.09
C PHE A 502 -15.89 22.00 -29.90
N CYS A 503 -16.45 23.19 -30.19
CA CYS A 503 -16.92 24.14 -29.19
C CYS A 503 -18.42 24.37 -29.33
N SER A 504 -19.14 24.39 -28.21
CA SER A 504 -20.57 24.71 -28.19
C SER A 504 -21.00 25.41 -26.90
N ASN A 505 -22.19 26.05 -26.92
CA ASN A 505 -22.81 26.70 -25.75
C ASN A 505 -21.84 27.60 -24.96
N GLU A 506 -21.21 28.58 -25.60
CA GLU A 506 -20.22 29.49 -24.96
C GLU A 506 -18.89 28.82 -24.55
N GLY A 507 -18.60 27.62 -25.09
CA GLY A 507 -17.27 27.00 -24.97
C GLY A 507 -16.16 27.83 -25.62
N MET A 508 -15.00 27.91 -24.97
CA MET A 508 -13.81 28.65 -25.44
C MET A 508 -12.59 27.73 -25.51
N ILE A 509 -11.78 27.87 -26.57
CA ILE A 509 -10.47 27.24 -26.75
C ILE A 509 -9.42 28.33 -26.98
#